data_AF-A0A2W6DMY9-F1
#
_entry.id   AF-A0A2W6DMY9-F1
#
_cell.length_a   1.000
_cell.length_b   1.000
_cell.length_c   1.000
_cell.angle_alpha   90.00
_cell.angle_beta   90.00
_cell.angle_gamma   90.00
#
_symmetry.space_group_name_H-M   'P 1'
#
loop_
_entity.id
_entity.type
_entity.pdbx_description
1 polymer ?
#
loop_
_entity_poly.entity_id
_entity_poly.type
_entity_poly.pdbx_seq_one_letter_code
_entity_poly.pdbx_strand_id
1 'polypeptide(L)'
;MESRLVEPRQVAVADPGTLRLPQLSSLTGLRFLAAYMVLLQHIQNFAVIPVLASYTLGAAGVSFFFVLSGFVLTWSFFPGDNARRFYWRRFARIWPLHVTATLIAIPVFYYGRHLGLDWSAIALSLLLLQAWSAAPSTYFGGNPTSWTLSCEAFFYAVHPFVVRPILRWRPAVLSGAAAVVLICLYATPQVLHGHLSTPHFVWITYISPPYRVGEFVLGVLLAAGLRHGVRVRIPLLPALAVTLGWIVFIFGYANRTNQSVQDLVFGLHRALLPLLFAFVIAAAAQRDLDGRRSWLRRPT
;
A
#
# COMPACT_ATOMS: atom_id res chain seq x y z
N MET A 1 -56.72 -20.62 13.82
CA MET A 1 -56.14 -21.86 13.26
C MET A 1 -55.53 -21.49 11.92
N GLU A 2 -54.25 -21.11 11.90
CA GLU A 2 -53.46 -20.95 10.67
C GLU A 2 -51.97 -20.86 11.07
N SER A 3 -51.32 -22.01 11.17
CA SER A 3 -49.89 -22.13 11.40
C SER A 3 -49.16 -21.97 10.06
N ARG A 4 -48.48 -20.83 9.85
CA ARG A 4 -47.53 -20.70 8.75
C ARG A 4 -46.30 -21.54 9.07
N LEU A 5 -46.18 -22.68 8.41
CA LEU A 5 -44.96 -23.49 8.37
C LEU A 5 -43.86 -22.67 7.69
N VAL A 6 -42.81 -22.38 8.44
CA VAL A 6 -41.58 -21.78 7.91
C VAL A 6 -40.80 -22.91 7.25
N GLU A 7 -40.70 -22.89 5.92
CA GLU A 7 -39.84 -23.83 5.20
C GLU A 7 -38.37 -23.66 5.63
N PRO A 8 -37.64 -24.75 5.87
CA PRO A 8 -36.23 -24.70 6.20
C PRO A 8 -35.44 -24.19 5.00
N ARG A 9 -34.73 -23.07 5.20
CA ARG A 9 -33.82 -22.45 4.24
C ARG A 9 -32.78 -23.49 3.80
N GLN A 10 -32.93 -24.02 2.59
CA GLN A 10 -31.94 -24.92 2.00
C GLN A 10 -30.58 -24.23 1.98
N VAL A 11 -29.64 -24.76 2.76
CA VAL A 11 -28.23 -24.35 2.72
C VAL A 11 -27.68 -24.91 1.42
N ALA A 12 -27.44 -24.03 0.45
CA ALA A 12 -26.83 -24.39 -0.82
C ALA A 12 -25.51 -25.14 -0.56
N VAL A 13 -25.45 -26.38 -1.05
CA VAL A 13 -24.25 -27.22 -1.02
C VAL A 13 -23.22 -26.55 -1.93
N ALA A 14 -22.08 -26.14 -1.36
CA ALA A 14 -21.01 -25.48 -2.10
C ALA A 14 -20.35 -26.45 -3.10
N ASP A 15 -20.24 -26.03 -4.36
CA ASP A 15 -19.55 -26.75 -5.44
C ASP A 15 -18.03 -26.83 -5.15
N PRO A 16 -17.44 -28.04 -5.05
CA PRO A 16 -16.03 -28.24 -4.71
C PRO A 16 -15.02 -27.59 -5.68
N GLY A 17 -15.45 -27.12 -6.86
CA GLY A 17 -14.60 -26.39 -7.81
C GLY A 17 -14.41 -24.89 -7.53
N THR A 18 -15.05 -24.33 -6.50
CA THR A 18 -15.26 -22.87 -6.38
C THR A 18 -14.89 -22.26 -5.02
N LEU A 19 -13.89 -22.77 -4.31
CA LEU A 19 -13.40 -22.16 -3.06
C LEU A 19 -12.69 -20.81 -3.32
N ARG A 20 -13.36 -19.83 -3.91
CA ARG A 20 -12.90 -18.46 -3.99
C ARG A 20 -13.20 -17.78 -2.66
N LEU A 21 -12.17 -17.20 -2.04
CA LEU A 21 -12.36 -16.45 -0.81
C LEU A 21 -13.37 -15.30 -1.02
N PRO A 22 -14.15 -14.94 0.01
CA PRO A 22 -15.13 -13.86 -0.09
C PRO A 22 -14.52 -12.56 -0.60
N GLN A 23 -15.29 -11.83 -1.41
CA GLN A 23 -14.90 -10.52 -1.90
C GLN A 23 -14.97 -9.50 -0.74
N LEU A 24 -13.87 -8.77 -0.54
CA LEU A 24 -13.75 -7.76 0.52
C LEU A 24 -14.04 -6.36 -0.05
N SER A 25 -15.33 -6.05 -0.19
CA SER A 25 -15.81 -4.84 -0.88
C SER A 25 -15.45 -3.54 -0.15
N SER A 26 -15.35 -3.55 1.18
CA SER A 26 -14.95 -2.37 1.98
C SER A 26 -13.54 -1.87 1.65
N LEU A 27 -12.66 -2.76 1.15
CA LEU A 27 -11.32 -2.37 0.70
C LEU A 27 -11.36 -1.47 -0.53
N THR A 28 -12.46 -1.46 -1.30
CA THR A 28 -12.62 -0.55 -2.44
C THR A 28 -12.84 0.88 -1.96
N GLY A 29 -13.67 1.09 -0.93
CA GLY A 29 -13.85 2.39 -0.31
C GLY A 29 -12.56 2.92 0.33
N LEU A 30 -11.79 2.06 1.01
CA LEU A 30 -10.50 2.48 1.57
C LEU A 30 -9.47 2.89 0.50
N ARG A 31 -9.46 2.22 -0.66
CA ARG A 31 -8.62 2.64 -1.81
C ARG A 31 -8.97 4.03 -2.28
N PHE A 32 -10.26 4.37 -2.32
CA PHE A 32 -10.68 5.71 -2.70
C PHE A 32 -10.16 6.75 -1.71
N LEU A 33 -10.27 6.50 -0.41
CA LEU A 33 -9.73 7.40 0.62
C LEU A 33 -8.21 7.59 0.47
N ALA A 34 -7.46 6.50 0.27
CA ALA A 34 -6.03 6.57 0.06
C ALA A 34 -5.64 7.31 -1.23
N ALA A 35 -6.36 7.09 -2.34
CA ALA A 35 -6.17 7.82 -3.58
C ALA A 35 -6.45 9.32 -3.39
N TYR A 36 -7.48 9.68 -2.61
CA TYR A 36 -7.81 11.06 -2.29
C TYR A 36 -6.70 11.74 -1.47
N MET A 37 -6.11 11.05 -0.50
CA MET A 37 -4.94 11.56 0.25
C MET A 37 -3.75 11.86 -0.69
N VAL A 38 -3.48 10.96 -1.65
CA VAL A 38 -2.44 11.17 -2.67
C VAL A 38 -2.80 12.36 -3.57
N LEU A 39 -4.06 12.48 -4.00
CA LEU A 39 -4.52 13.59 -4.83
C LEU A 39 -4.33 14.95 -4.13
N LEU A 40 -4.76 15.06 -2.86
CA LEU A 40 -4.60 16.28 -2.07
C LEU A 40 -3.14 16.73 -1.97
N GLN A 41 -2.21 15.78 -1.84
CA GLN A 41 -0.77 16.08 -1.86
C GLN A 41 -0.33 16.64 -3.22
N HIS A 42 -0.83 16.11 -4.33
CA HIS A 42 -0.40 16.51 -5.66
C HIS A 42 -1.04 17.82 -6.14
N ILE A 43 -2.21 18.22 -5.60
CA ILE A 43 -2.80 19.54 -5.83
C ILE A 43 -1.81 20.65 -5.45
N GLN A 44 -0.94 20.40 -4.47
CA GLN A 44 0.09 21.34 -4.04
C GLN A 44 1.12 21.69 -5.11
N ASN A 45 1.29 20.82 -6.12
CA ASN A 45 2.14 21.14 -7.26
C ASN A 45 1.55 22.27 -8.11
N PHE A 46 0.24 22.55 -8.02
CA PHE A 46 -0.46 23.57 -8.78
C PHE A 46 -0.84 24.78 -7.93
N ALA A 47 -1.20 24.57 -6.66
CA ALA A 47 -1.55 25.64 -5.73
C ALA A 47 -1.07 25.31 -4.31
N VAL A 48 -0.31 26.21 -3.69
CA VAL A 48 0.15 26.02 -2.30
C VAL A 48 -1.04 26.19 -1.36
N ILE A 49 -1.41 25.10 -0.68
CA ILE A 49 -2.43 25.10 0.37
C ILE A 49 -1.69 24.91 1.70
N PRO A 50 -1.51 25.96 2.53
CA PRO A 50 -0.66 25.90 3.73
C PRO A 50 -1.06 24.78 4.71
N VAL A 51 -2.36 24.53 4.87
CA VAL A 51 -2.86 23.46 5.76
C VAL A 51 -2.60 22.04 5.23
N LEU A 52 -2.14 21.89 3.98
CA LEU A 52 -1.79 20.61 3.37
C LEU A 52 -0.29 20.48 3.08
N ALA A 53 0.54 21.50 3.38
CA ALA A 53 1.93 21.68 2.92
C ALA A 53 2.96 20.63 3.38
N SER A 54 2.52 19.52 3.97
CA SER A 54 3.40 18.44 4.43
C SER A 54 3.23 17.21 3.54
N TYR A 55 4.35 16.64 3.09
CA TYR A 55 4.43 15.40 2.29
C TYR A 55 3.79 14.16 2.93
N THR A 56 3.30 14.27 4.17
CA THR A 56 2.82 13.17 5.00
C THR A 56 1.53 12.54 4.49
N LEU A 57 0.62 13.30 3.88
CA LEU A 57 -0.66 12.75 3.39
C LEU A 57 -0.46 11.86 2.16
N GLY A 58 0.33 12.31 1.18
CA GLY A 58 0.67 11.51 0.01
C GLY A 58 1.46 10.27 0.38
N ALA A 59 2.48 10.42 1.24
CA ALA A 59 3.28 9.30 1.74
C ALA A 59 2.44 8.25 2.46
N ALA A 60 1.45 8.69 3.27
CA ALA A 60 0.52 7.81 3.95
C ALA A 60 -0.39 7.05 2.98
N GLY A 61 -0.94 7.73 1.97
CA GLY A 61 -1.72 7.06 0.92
C GLY A 61 -0.92 5.98 0.18
N VAL A 62 0.34 6.26 -0.18
CA VAL A 62 1.24 5.29 -0.83
C VAL A 62 1.53 4.09 0.08
N SER A 63 1.85 4.33 1.36
CA SER A 63 2.10 3.25 2.34
C SER A 63 0.86 2.34 2.48
N PHE A 64 -0.34 2.92 2.55
CA PHE A 64 -1.58 2.15 2.55
C PHE A 64 -1.72 1.27 1.30
N PHE A 65 -1.46 1.81 0.10
CA PHE A 65 -1.51 1.03 -1.13
C PHE A 65 -0.51 -0.12 -1.15
N PHE A 66 0.69 0.05 -0.59
CA PHE A 66 1.70 -1.00 -0.57
C PHE A 66 1.30 -2.15 0.37
N VAL A 67 0.85 -1.85 1.59
CA VAL A 67 0.30 -2.87 2.51
C VAL A 67 -0.92 -3.56 1.88
N LEU A 68 -1.84 -2.79 1.29
CA LEU A 68 -3.04 -3.33 0.65
C LEU A 68 -2.71 -4.21 -0.57
N SER A 69 -1.67 -3.89 -1.32
CA SER A 69 -1.22 -4.67 -2.47
C SER A 69 -0.79 -6.07 -2.03
N GLY A 70 0.05 -6.17 -1.00
CA GLY A 70 0.44 -7.46 -0.44
C GLY A 70 -0.73 -8.27 0.07
N PHE A 71 -1.65 -7.60 0.77
CA PHE A 71 -2.86 -8.23 1.30
C PHE A 71 -3.76 -8.79 0.20
N VAL A 72 -4.12 -7.98 -0.81
CA VAL A 72 -5.07 -8.39 -1.86
C VAL A 72 -4.48 -9.42 -2.80
N LEU A 73 -3.20 -9.32 -3.15
CA LEU A 73 -2.54 -10.33 -3.97
C LEU A 73 -2.52 -11.70 -3.28
N THR A 74 -2.27 -11.71 -1.97
CA THR A 74 -2.22 -12.94 -1.17
C THR A 74 -3.61 -13.50 -0.89
N TRP A 75 -4.60 -12.64 -0.63
CA TRP A 75 -5.99 -13.04 -0.43
C TRP A 75 -6.60 -13.66 -1.69
N SER A 76 -6.28 -13.11 -2.85
CA SER A 76 -6.76 -13.64 -4.14
C SER A 76 -5.90 -14.78 -4.72
N PHE A 77 -4.86 -15.22 -4.01
CA PHE A 77 -3.92 -16.23 -4.51
C PHE A 77 -4.49 -17.66 -4.41
N PHE A 78 -4.50 -18.37 -5.54
CA PHE A 78 -4.86 -19.78 -5.63
C PHE A 78 -3.67 -20.66 -6.04
N PRO A 79 -3.40 -21.78 -5.33
CA PRO A 79 -2.44 -22.79 -5.75
C PRO A 79 -2.90 -23.41 -7.08
N GLY A 80 -2.24 -23.06 -8.19
CA GLY A 80 -2.65 -23.45 -9.54
C GLY A 80 -2.75 -22.28 -10.53
N ASP A 81 -2.68 -21.04 -10.04
CA ASP A 81 -2.63 -19.88 -10.92
C ASP A 81 -1.36 -19.90 -11.80
N ASN A 82 -1.58 -19.77 -13.11
CA ASN A 82 -0.50 -19.68 -14.09
C ASN A 82 0.25 -18.34 -13.91
N ALA A 83 1.55 -18.43 -13.59
CA ALA A 83 2.41 -17.26 -13.36
C ALA A 83 2.45 -16.32 -14.58
N ARG A 84 2.56 -16.84 -15.81
CA ARG A 84 2.53 -16.03 -17.04
C ARG A 84 1.22 -15.24 -17.16
N ARG A 85 0.09 -15.88 -16.88
CA ARG A 85 -1.23 -15.22 -16.89
C ARG A 85 -1.34 -14.16 -15.79
N PHE A 86 -0.77 -14.43 -14.61
CA PHE A 86 -0.72 -13.47 -13.50
C PHE A 86 0.05 -12.20 -13.91
N TYR A 87 1.25 -12.34 -14.47
CA TYR A 87 2.07 -11.19 -14.90
C TYR A 87 1.40 -10.43 -16.05
N TRP A 88 0.90 -11.13 -17.06
CA TRP A 88 0.28 -10.50 -18.23
C TRP A 88 -0.95 -9.65 -17.85
N ARG A 89 -1.82 -10.16 -16.97
CA ARG A 89 -3.01 -9.41 -16.50
C ARG A 89 -2.65 -8.11 -15.79
N ARG A 90 -1.51 -8.07 -15.10
CA ARG A 90 -1.05 -6.89 -14.36
C ARG A 90 -0.41 -5.88 -15.30
N PHE A 91 0.44 -6.38 -16.19
CA PHE A 91 1.03 -5.57 -17.24
C PHE A 91 -0.05 -4.90 -18.11
N ALA A 92 -0.98 -5.68 -18.65
CA ALA A 92 -2.06 -5.17 -19.50
C ALA A 92 -3.01 -4.20 -18.78
N ARG A 93 -3.11 -4.29 -17.45
CA ARG A 93 -3.92 -3.37 -16.64
C ARG A 93 -3.24 -2.03 -16.36
N ILE A 94 -1.93 -2.05 -16.12
CA ILE A 94 -1.19 -0.88 -15.60
C ILE A 94 -0.44 -0.16 -16.71
N TRP A 95 0.24 -0.90 -17.58
CA TRP A 95 1.18 -0.32 -18.53
C TRP A 95 0.52 0.63 -19.55
N PRO A 96 -0.63 0.33 -20.17
CA PRO A 96 -1.25 1.26 -21.13
C PRO A 96 -1.62 2.61 -20.49
N LEU A 97 -2.16 2.58 -19.27
CA LEU A 97 -2.50 3.79 -18.52
C LEU A 97 -1.24 4.56 -18.11
N HIS A 98 -0.20 3.86 -17.66
CA HIS A 98 1.08 4.46 -17.28
C HIS A 98 1.76 5.18 -18.45
N VAL A 99 1.82 4.54 -19.62
CA VAL A 99 2.37 5.15 -20.84
C VAL A 99 1.57 6.40 -21.21
N THR A 100 0.24 6.31 -21.24
CA THR A 100 -0.63 7.44 -21.57
C THR A 100 -0.44 8.60 -20.58
N ALA A 101 -0.41 8.32 -19.28
CA ALA A 101 -0.17 9.33 -18.25
C ALA A 101 1.23 9.94 -18.36
N THR A 102 2.24 9.15 -18.72
CA THR A 102 3.61 9.64 -18.93
C THR A 102 3.69 10.56 -20.13
N LEU A 103 3.04 10.22 -21.25
CA LEU A 103 2.98 11.08 -22.43
C LEU A 103 2.29 12.43 -22.14
N ILE A 104 1.25 12.43 -21.29
CA ILE A 104 0.58 13.66 -20.83
C ILE A 104 1.46 14.45 -19.84
N ALA A 105 2.22 13.76 -18.99
CA ALA A 105 3.09 14.41 -18.00
C ALA A 105 4.23 15.20 -18.64
N ILE A 106 4.75 14.74 -19.79
CA ILE A 106 5.85 15.41 -20.50
C ILE A 106 5.56 16.89 -20.83
N PRO A 107 4.48 17.27 -21.55
CA PRO A 107 4.15 18.67 -21.80
C PRO A 107 3.91 19.48 -20.53
N VAL A 108 3.24 18.90 -19.53
CA VAL A 108 2.88 19.59 -18.28
C VAL A 108 4.12 19.96 -17.45
N PHE A 109 5.06 19.02 -17.29
CA PHE A 109 6.19 19.20 -16.38
C PHE A 109 7.46 19.68 -17.06
N TYR A 110 7.73 19.29 -18.31
CA TYR A 110 8.99 19.63 -18.96
C TYR A 110 8.88 20.92 -19.77
N TYR A 111 7.82 21.06 -20.56
CA TYR A 111 7.60 22.28 -21.34
C TYR A 111 6.99 23.39 -20.49
N GLY A 112 5.98 23.07 -19.67
CA GLY A 112 5.33 24.05 -18.79
C GLY A 112 6.19 24.60 -17.64
N ARG A 113 7.32 23.95 -17.31
CA ARG A 113 8.24 24.39 -16.24
C ARG A 113 9.69 24.59 -16.70
N HIS A 114 9.94 24.56 -18.00
CA HIS A 114 11.29 24.71 -18.59
C HIS A 114 12.34 23.73 -18.02
N LEU A 115 11.94 22.49 -17.71
CA LEU A 115 12.86 21.45 -17.26
C LEU A 115 13.48 20.73 -18.46
N GLY A 116 14.78 20.44 -18.38
CA GLY A 116 15.48 19.65 -19.41
C GLY A 116 14.91 18.23 -19.52
N LEU A 117 14.77 17.73 -20.74
CA LEU A 117 14.36 16.34 -21.00
C LEU A 117 15.54 15.40 -20.77
N ASP A 118 15.40 14.51 -19.78
CA ASP A 118 16.27 13.36 -19.60
C ASP A 118 15.60 12.11 -20.19
N TRP A 119 15.99 11.77 -21.42
CA TRP A 119 15.47 10.59 -22.13
C TRP A 119 15.77 9.29 -21.41
N SER A 120 16.87 9.20 -20.65
CA SER A 120 17.21 8.01 -19.87
C SER A 120 16.23 7.82 -18.71
N ALA A 121 15.87 8.91 -18.02
CA ALA A 121 14.88 8.89 -16.95
C ALA A 121 13.49 8.55 -17.47
N ILE A 122 13.10 9.09 -18.64
CA ILE A 122 11.82 8.75 -19.29
C ILE A 122 11.79 7.26 -19.68
N ALA A 123 12.87 6.74 -20.27
CA ALA A 123 12.96 5.33 -20.64
C ALA A 123 12.84 4.42 -19.41
N LEU A 124 13.57 4.72 -18.32
CA LEU A 124 13.44 3.99 -17.06
C LEU A 124 12.04 4.10 -16.47
N SER A 125 11.38 5.25 -16.61
CA SER A 125 10.00 5.46 -16.18
C SER A 125 9.02 4.55 -16.93
N LEU A 126 9.12 4.49 -18.27
CA LEU A 126 8.29 3.62 -19.12
C LEU A 126 8.51 2.13 -18.85
N LEU A 127 9.73 1.76 -18.43
CA LEU A 127 10.10 0.41 -18.01
C LEU A 127 9.77 0.11 -16.54
N LEU A 128 9.27 1.09 -15.77
CA LEU A 128 9.02 0.98 -14.34
C LEU A 128 10.29 0.61 -13.54
N LEU A 129 11.44 1.16 -13.92
CA LEU A 129 12.76 0.96 -13.29
C LEU A 129 13.32 2.21 -12.62
N GLN A 130 12.68 3.36 -12.78
CA GLN A 130 13.15 4.65 -12.30
C GLN A 130 13.34 4.72 -10.77
N ALA A 131 12.56 3.98 -9.97
CA ALA A 131 12.70 3.98 -8.51
C ALA A 131 13.95 3.26 -7.99
N TRP A 132 14.68 2.55 -8.86
CA TRP A 132 15.95 1.91 -8.52
C TRP A 132 17.14 2.88 -8.56
N SER A 133 16.96 4.07 -9.14
CA SER A 133 17.96 5.14 -9.11
C SER A 133 17.78 6.02 -7.88
N ALA A 134 18.87 6.38 -7.22
CA ALA A 134 18.86 7.35 -6.12
C ALA A 134 18.79 8.81 -6.59
N ALA A 135 18.91 9.06 -7.90
CA ALA A 135 18.89 10.41 -8.46
C ALA A 135 17.44 10.93 -8.57
N PRO A 136 17.10 12.09 -7.97
CA PRO A 136 15.77 12.69 -8.05
C PRO A 136 15.31 12.99 -9.49
N SER A 137 16.23 13.39 -10.35
CA SER A 137 15.95 13.59 -11.79
C SER A 137 15.50 12.30 -12.47
N THR A 138 15.98 11.14 -12.00
CA THR A 138 15.59 9.84 -12.55
C THR A 138 14.28 9.35 -11.98
N TYR A 139 14.13 9.24 -10.66
CA TYR A 139 12.91 8.64 -10.09
C TYR A 139 11.66 9.53 -10.22
N PHE A 140 11.82 10.84 -10.38
CA PHE A 140 10.73 11.74 -10.78
C PHE A 140 10.64 11.97 -12.31
N GLY A 141 11.45 11.25 -13.09
CA GLY A 141 11.49 11.36 -14.54
C GLY A 141 10.23 10.85 -15.26
N GLY A 142 9.88 11.52 -16.36
CA GLY A 142 8.69 11.25 -17.15
C GLY A 142 7.42 11.68 -16.42
N ASN A 143 6.89 10.78 -15.60
CA ASN A 143 5.77 11.07 -14.71
C ASN A 143 6.27 11.07 -13.24
N PRO A 144 6.35 12.24 -12.57
CA PRO A 144 6.85 12.35 -11.19
C PRO A 144 6.08 11.50 -10.16
N THR A 145 4.85 11.08 -10.48
CA THR A 145 4.02 10.28 -9.57
C THR A 145 4.20 8.76 -9.74
N SER A 146 4.86 8.35 -10.83
CA SER A 146 4.91 6.95 -11.28
C SER A 146 5.94 6.07 -10.57
N TRP A 147 6.86 6.63 -9.77
CA TRP A 147 7.86 5.85 -9.03
C TRP A 147 7.21 4.77 -8.14
N THR A 148 6.00 5.02 -7.65
CA THR A 148 5.24 4.04 -6.87
C THR A 148 4.85 2.79 -7.68
N LEU A 149 4.62 2.94 -8.99
CA LEU A 149 4.36 1.82 -9.92
C LEU A 149 5.63 0.99 -10.17
N SER A 150 6.81 1.60 -10.08
CA SER A 150 8.09 0.87 -10.12
C SER A 150 8.24 -0.06 -8.91
N CYS A 151 7.88 0.42 -7.71
CA CYS A 151 7.79 -0.44 -6.53
C CYS A 151 6.73 -1.54 -6.70
N GLU A 152 5.55 -1.21 -7.22
CA GLU A 152 4.48 -2.19 -7.45
C GLU A 152 4.87 -3.28 -8.46
N ALA A 153 5.59 -2.92 -9.53
CA ALA A 153 6.14 -3.87 -10.48
C ALA A 153 7.11 -4.85 -9.80
N PHE A 154 7.98 -4.35 -8.91
CA PHE A 154 8.84 -5.20 -8.09
C PHE A 154 8.04 -6.11 -7.15
N PHE A 155 6.99 -5.60 -6.51
CA PHE A 155 6.11 -6.41 -5.66
C PHE A 155 5.48 -7.57 -6.42
N TYR A 156 5.03 -7.32 -7.65
CA TYR A 156 4.51 -8.38 -8.51
C TYR A 156 5.57 -9.40 -8.88
N ALA A 157 6.80 -8.96 -9.16
CA ALA A 157 7.91 -9.85 -9.44
C ALA A 157 8.18 -10.80 -8.25
N VAL A 158 8.25 -10.27 -7.02
CA VAL A 158 8.57 -11.07 -5.83
C VAL A 158 7.38 -11.88 -5.29
N HIS A 159 6.14 -11.43 -5.51
CA HIS A 159 4.94 -12.01 -4.89
C HIS A 159 4.82 -13.54 -5.02
N PRO A 160 4.97 -14.15 -6.21
CA PRO A 160 4.80 -15.60 -6.36
C PRO A 160 5.83 -16.43 -5.58
N PHE A 161 7.01 -15.88 -5.32
CA PHE A 161 8.08 -16.53 -4.57
C PHE A 161 7.86 -16.43 -3.06
N VAL A 162 7.31 -15.30 -2.57
CA VAL A 162 7.07 -15.10 -1.13
C VAL A 162 5.74 -15.72 -0.67
N VAL A 163 4.68 -15.65 -1.49
CA VAL A 163 3.33 -16.04 -1.05
C VAL A 163 3.21 -17.54 -0.76
N ARG A 164 3.82 -18.38 -1.61
CA ARG A 164 3.74 -19.84 -1.52
C ARG A 164 4.30 -20.40 -0.21
N PRO A 165 5.55 -20.05 0.22
CA PRO A 165 6.06 -20.50 1.51
C PRO A 165 5.32 -19.86 2.68
N ILE A 166 5.01 -18.56 2.62
CA ILE A 166 4.36 -17.84 3.73
C ILE A 166 3.00 -18.44 4.07
N LEU A 167 2.20 -18.84 3.07
CA LEU A 167 0.90 -19.48 3.33
C LEU A 167 1.01 -20.82 4.08
N ARG A 168 2.19 -21.45 4.12
CA ARG A 168 2.44 -22.69 4.87
C ARG A 168 2.94 -22.43 6.29
N TRP A 169 3.31 -21.20 6.63
CA TRP A 169 3.82 -20.87 7.96
C TRP A 169 2.70 -20.87 9.01
N ARG A 170 3.06 -21.24 10.24
CA ARG A 170 2.14 -21.18 11.39
C ARG A 170 1.87 -19.73 11.79
N PRO A 171 0.70 -19.40 12.36
CA PRO A 171 0.38 -18.04 12.79
C PRO A 171 1.45 -17.36 13.68
N ALA A 172 2.06 -18.09 14.61
CA ALA A 172 3.13 -17.55 15.45
C ALA A 172 4.36 -17.09 14.65
N VAL A 173 4.73 -17.84 13.60
CA VAL A 173 5.83 -17.48 12.69
C VAL A 173 5.46 -16.25 11.86
N LEU A 174 4.21 -16.15 11.42
CA LEU A 174 3.70 -14.96 10.71
C LEU A 174 3.81 -13.70 11.58
N SER A 175 3.42 -13.79 12.86
CA SER A 175 3.53 -12.69 13.82
C SER A 175 4.98 -12.31 14.09
N GLY A 176 5.87 -13.29 14.26
CA GLY A 176 7.31 -13.05 14.42
C GLY A 176 7.91 -12.36 13.20
N ALA A 177 7.59 -12.84 11.99
CA ALA A 177 8.02 -12.22 10.73
C ALA A 177 7.49 -10.78 10.58
N ALA A 178 6.24 -10.52 10.98
CA ALA A 178 5.68 -9.16 10.95
C ALA A 178 6.42 -8.24 11.92
N ALA A 179 6.77 -8.70 13.12
CA ALA A 179 7.57 -7.94 14.07
C ALA A 179 8.96 -7.63 13.50
N VAL A 180 9.64 -8.59 12.88
CA VAL A 180 10.93 -8.38 12.21
C VAL A 180 10.82 -7.33 11.12
N VAL A 181 9.81 -7.42 10.24
CA VAL A 181 9.56 -6.41 9.19
C VAL A 181 9.40 -5.01 9.79
N LEU A 182 8.61 -4.87 10.84
CA LEU A 182 8.38 -3.58 11.51
C LEU A 182 9.67 -3.05 12.16
N ILE A 183 10.47 -3.92 12.78
CA ILE A 183 11.78 -3.56 13.33
C ILE A 183 12.71 -3.10 12.21
N CYS A 184 12.76 -3.78 11.06
CA CYS A 184 13.58 -3.36 9.93
C CYS A 184 13.14 -1.99 9.38
N LEU A 185 11.83 -1.75 9.24
CA LEU A 185 11.28 -0.45 8.82
C LEU A 185 11.63 0.67 9.82
N TYR A 186 11.66 0.37 11.11
CA TYR A 186 12.07 1.33 12.14
C TYR A 186 13.58 1.55 12.16
N ALA A 187 14.39 0.48 12.14
CA ALA A 187 15.83 0.54 12.37
C ALA A 187 16.60 1.09 11.18
N THR A 188 16.20 0.78 9.94
CA THR A 188 16.89 1.24 8.73
C THR A 188 17.11 2.76 8.69
N PRO A 189 16.10 3.63 8.86
CA PRO A 189 16.33 5.07 8.88
C PRO A 189 17.22 5.52 10.05
N GLN A 190 17.19 4.83 11.20
CA GLN A 190 18.02 5.20 12.36
C GLN A 190 19.50 4.87 12.11
N VAL A 191 19.77 3.72 11.50
CA VAL A 191 21.14 3.27 11.18
C VAL A 191 21.73 4.07 10.01
N LEU A 192 20.92 4.54 9.08
CA LEU A 192 21.42 5.28 7.90
C LEU A 192 21.45 6.80 8.10
N HIS A 193 20.81 7.31 9.15
CA HIS A 193 20.81 8.75 9.44
C HIS A 193 22.24 9.25 9.69
N GLY A 194 22.64 10.34 9.04
CA GLY A 194 24.00 10.89 9.15
C GLY A 194 25.09 10.12 8.38
N HIS A 195 24.80 8.92 7.87
CA HIS A 195 25.76 8.10 7.10
C HIS A 195 25.62 8.24 5.58
N LEU A 196 24.48 8.76 5.11
CA LEU A 196 24.20 8.96 3.70
C LEU A 196 23.95 10.44 3.41
N SER A 197 24.24 10.86 2.16
CA SER A 197 23.76 12.16 1.68
C SER A 197 22.23 12.20 1.66
N THR A 198 21.64 13.38 1.85
CA THR A 198 20.18 13.56 1.92
C THR A 198 19.42 12.90 0.77
N PRO A 199 19.84 13.00 -0.51
CA PRO A 199 19.14 12.33 -1.61
C PRO A 199 19.14 10.80 -1.49
N HIS A 200 20.26 10.21 -1.08
CA HIS A 200 20.38 8.75 -0.90
C HIS A 200 19.56 8.26 0.30
N PHE A 201 19.53 9.02 1.39
CA PHE A 201 18.71 8.73 2.56
C PHE A 201 17.20 8.78 2.23
N VAL A 202 16.76 9.80 1.48
CA VAL A 202 15.37 9.90 1.01
C VAL A 202 15.05 8.76 0.06
N TRP A 203 15.92 8.48 -0.90
CA TRP A 203 15.71 7.37 -1.83
C TRP A 203 15.54 6.05 -1.10
N ILE A 204 16.50 5.64 -0.27
CA ILE A 204 16.45 4.34 0.38
C ILE A 204 15.23 4.22 1.31
N THR A 205 14.88 5.27 2.07
CA THR A 205 13.82 5.20 3.08
C THR A 205 12.41 5.57 2.60
N TYR A 206 12.24 5.96 1.33
CA TYR A 206 10.93 6.39 0.81
C TYR A 206 10.63 5.93 -0.63
N ILE A 207 11.62 5.95 -1.52
CA ILE A 207 11.44 5.65 -2.94
C ILE A 207 11.80 4.20 -3.27
N SER A 208 12.81 3.64 -2.62
CA SER A 208 13.45 2.41 -3.07
C SER A 208 12.53 1.17 -2.96
N PRO A 209 12.40 0.36 -4.02
CA PRO A 209 11.66 -0.90 -3.97
C PRO A 209 12.13 -1.86 -2.87
N PRO A 210 13.45 -2.01 -2.59
CA PRO A 210 13.94 -2.89 -1.52
C PRO A 210 13.46 -2.51 -0.12
N TYR A 211 13.35 -1.22 0.21
CA TYR A 211 12.82 -0.80 1.50
C TYR A 211 11.29 -0.96 1.55
N ARG A 212 10.61 -0.55 0.48
CA ARG A 212 9.14 -0.55 0.38
C ARG A 212 8.55 -1.97 0.34
N VAL A 213 9.33 -2.99 -0.01
CA VAL A 213 8.90 -4.39 0.04
C VAL A 213 8.50 -4.82 1.46
N GLY A 214 9.01 -4.16 2.52
CA GLY A 214 8.60 -4.44 3.89
C GLY A 214 7.10 -4.17 4.12
N GLU A 215 6.59 -3.05 3.62
CA GLU A 215 5.16 -2.71 3.72
C GLU A 215 4.30 -3.71 2.94
N PHE A 216 4.76 -4.09 1.75
CA PHE A 216 4.12 -5.12 0.95
C PHE A 216 4.07 -6.47 1.68
N VAL A 217 5.20 -6.93 2.23
CA VAL A 217 5.28 -8.21 2.96
C VAL A 217 4.41 -8.18 4.21
N LEU A 218 4.30 -7.05 4.91
CA LEU A 218 3.38 -6.90 6.03
C LEU A 218 1.92 -7.21 5.62
N GLY A 219 1.51 -6.74 4.44
CA GLY A 219 0.22 -7.09 3.83
C GLY A 219 0.08 -8.58 3.51
N VAL A 220 1.12 -9.20 2.96
CA VAL A 220 1.16 -10.66 2.67
C VAL A 220 0.97 -11.47 3.95
N LEU A 221 1.72 -11.13 5.00
CA LEU A 221 1.65 -11.79 6.31
C LEU A 221 0.27 -11.65 6.94
N LEU A 222 -0.33 -10.45 6.86
CA LEU A 222 -1.69 -10.21 7.36
C LEU A 222 -2.71 -11.10 6.65
N ALA A 223 -2.70 -11.13 5.31
CA ALA A 223 -3.63 -11.96 4.54
C ALA A 223 -3.43 -13.45 4.83
N ALA A 224 -2.19 -13.92 4.97
CA ALA A 224 -1.89 -15.29 5.38
C ALA A 224 -2.47 -15.62 6.75
N GLY A 225 -2.32 -14.72 7.73
CA GLY A 225 -2.90 -14.89 9.07
C GLY A 225 -4.42 -15.03 9.04
N LEU A 226 -5.12 -14.15 8.31
CA LEU A 226 -6.58 -14.23 8.16
C LEU A 226 -7.02 -15.52 7.46
N ARG A 227 -6.25 -16.01 6.48
CA ARG A 227 -6.52 -17.30 5.80
C ARG A 227 -6.36 -18.51 6.73
N HIS A 228 -5.47 -18.42 7.70
CA HIS A 228 -5.34 -19.41 8.79
C HIS A 228 -6.43 -19.27 9.86
N GLY A 229 -7.40 -18.38 9.68
CA GLY A 229 -8.51 -18.19 10.62
C GLY A 229 -8.18 -17.29 11.80
N VAL A 230 -7.04 -16.59 11.79
CA VAL A 230 -6.75 -15.57 12.81
C VAL A 230 -7.79 -14.46 12.69
N ARG A 231 -8.59 -14.29 13.75
CA ARG A 231 -9.62 -13.26 13.81
C ARG A 231 -9.07 -12.00 14.45
N VAL A 232 -9.13 -10.89 13.72
CA VAL A 232 -8.75 -9.58 14.24
C VAL A 232 -9.99 -8.90 14.80
N ARG A 233 -10.10 -8.83 16.13
CA ARG A 233 -11.27 -8.27 16.84
C ARG A 233 -11.15 -6.75 17.06
N ILE A 234 -10.63 -6.04 16.08
CA ILE A 234 -10.47 -4.58 16.15
C ILE A 234 -11.65 -3.93 15.41
N PRO A 235 -12.44 -3.07 16.05
CA PRO A 235 -13.49 -2.34 15.36
C PRO A 235 -12.90 -1.32 14.38
N LEU A 236 -13.52 -1.17 13.20
CA LEU A 236 -13.01 -0.31 12.12
C LEU A 236 -12.90 1.17 12.50
N LEU A 237 -13.87 1.72 13.24
CA LEU A 237 -13.88 3.13 13.61
C LEU A 237 -12.68 3.51 14.51
N PRO A 238 -12.40 2.81 15.63
CA PRO A 238 -11.16 2.99 16.39
C PRO A 238 -9.89 2.87 15.54
N ALA A 239 -9.80 1.87 14.65
CA ALA A 239 -8.62 1.72 13.80
C ALA A 239 -8.41 2.94 12.89
N LEU A 240 -9.48 3.45 12.27
CA LEU A 240 -9.45 4.68 11.47
C LEU A 240 -9.11 5.90 12.32
N ALA A 241 -9.70 6.04 13.50
CA ALA A 241 -9.48 7.17 14.40
C ALA A 241 -8.03 7.24 14.90
N VAL A 242 -7.44 6.11 15.30
CA VAL A 242 -6.03 6.03 15.71
C VAL A 242 -5.10 6.34 14.53
N THR A 243 -5.41 5.81 13.33
CA THR A 243 -4.62 6.10 12.13
C THR A 243 -4.65 7.58 11.76
N LEU A 244 -5.84 8.19 11.76
CA LEU A 244 -6.01 9.61 11.51
C LEU A 244 -5.34 10.46 12.59
N GLY A 245 -5.50 10.09 13.87
CA GLY A 245 -4.84 10.75 14.99
C GLY A 245 -3.32 10.73 14.88
N TRP A 246 -2.74 9.60 14.46
CA TRP A 246 -1.31 9.50 14.18
C TRP A 246 -0.86 10.42 13.03
N ILE A 247 -1.60 10.45 11.92
CA ILE A 247 -1.30 11.33 10.79
C ILE A 247 -1.37 12.81 11.20
N VAL A 248 -2.39 13.19 11.96
CA VAL A 248 -2.56 14.56 12.48
C VAL A 248 -1.47 14.93 13.48
N PHE A 249 -1.09 14.00 14.37
CA PHE A 249 0.01 14.19 15.32
C PHE A 249 1.34 14.45 14.59
N ILE A 250 1.67 13.64 13.58
CA ILE A 250 2.87 13.84 12.77
C ILE A 250 2.82 15.18 12.02
N PHE A 251 1.66 15.55 11.49
CA PHE A 251 1.47 16.81 10.77
C PHE A 251 1.65 18.04 11.68
N GLY A 252 0.98 18.04 12.84
CA GLY A 252 0.87 19.22 13.70
C GLY A 252 1.94 19.35 14.77
N TYR A 253 2.43 18.23 15.31
CA TYR A 253 3.29 18.21 16.49
C TYR A 253 4.76 17.93 16.16
N ALA A 254 5.05 16.92 15.31
CA ALA A 254 6.44 16.51 15.05
C ALA A 254 7.29 17.68 14.51
N ASN A 255 6.75 18.46 13.57
CA ASN A 255 7.45 19.58 12.92
C ASN A 255 7.78 20.78 13.83
N ARG A 256 7.27 20.81 15.07
CA ARG A 256 7.49 21.92 16.03
C ARG A 256 8.45 21.55 17.17
N THR A 257 9.01 20.34 17.13
CA THR A 257 9.90 19.82 18.18
C THR A 257 11.38 19.93 17.78
N ASN A 258 12.27 19.71 18.73
CA ASN A 258 13.72 19.68 18.48
C ASN A 258 14.12 18.51 17.55
N GLN A 259 15.24 18.64 16.85
CA GLN A 259 15.69 17.68 15.83
C GLN A 259 15.72 16.22 16.30
N SER A 260 16.22 15.95 17.52
CA SER A 260 16.27 14.58 18.05
C SER A 260 14.87 13.95 18.22
N VAL A 261 13.87 14.75 18.57
CA VAL A 261 12.48 14.28 18.68
C VAL A 261 11.90 14.05 17.28
N GLN A 262 12.22 14.92 16.33
CA GLN A 262 11.82 14.73 14.92
C GLN A 262 12.37 13.42 14.37
N ASP A 263 13.66 13.14 14.54
CA ASP A 263 14.29 11.93 14.01
C ASP A 263 13.70 10.64 14.61
N LEU A 264 13.44 10.65 15.92
CA LEU A 264 12.77 9.54 16.60
C LEU A 264 11.33 9.36 16.06
N VAL A 265 10.56 10.44 16.00
CA VAL A 265 9.15 10.41 15.58
C VAL A 265 9.01 10.01 14.11
N PHE A 266 9.88 10.52 13.21
CA PHE A 266 9.91 10.10 11.81
C PHE A 266 10.41 8.66 11.65
N GLY A 267 11.32 8.19 12.50
CA GLY A 267 11.69 6.77 12.58
C GLY A 267 10.49 5.89 12.92
N LEU A 268 9.80 6.22 14.01
CA LEU A 268 8.59 5.52 14.46
C LEU A 268 7.50 5.55 13.40
N HIS A 269 7.30 6.69 12.74
CA HIS A 269 6.30 6.85 11.67
C HIS A 269 6.48 5.81 10.55
N ARG A 270 7.72 5.49 10.17
CA ARG A 270 8.02 4.53 9.10
C ARG A 270 7.62 3.08 9.41
N ALA A 271 7.49 2.71 10.69
CA ALA A 271 7.01 1.39 11.10
C ALA A 271 5.54 1.42 11.57
N LEU A 272 5.15 2.45 12.32
CA LEU A 272 3.80 2.58 12.88
C LEU A 272 2.75 2.79 11.80
N LEU A 273 3.04 3.57 10.76
CA LEU A 273 2.04 3.85 9.74
C LEU A 273 1.63 2.59 8.94
N PRO A 274 2.56 1.75 8.43
CA PRO A 274 2.21 0.45 7.84
C PRO A 274 1.44 -0.48 8.79
N LEU A 275 1.82 -0.49 10.08
CA LEU A 275 1.12 -1.29 11.11
C LEU A 275 -0.33 -0.82 11.30
N LEU A 276 -0.55 0.49 11.42
CA LEU A 276 -1.87 1.08 11.56
C LEU A 276 -2.74 0.77 10.33
N PHE A 277 -2.17 0.86 9.12
CA PHE A 277 -2.88 0.46 7.91
C PHE A 277 -3.17 -1.04 7.86
N ALA A 278 -2.26 -1.90 8.33
CA ALA A 278 -2.53 -3.32 8.46
C ALA A 278 -3.74 -3.57 9.38
N PHE A 279 -3.86 -2.84 10.50
CA PHE A 279 -5.05 -2.93 11.37
C PHE A 279 -6.33 -2.41 10.72
N VAL A 280 -6.27 -1.29 9.98
CA VAL A 280 -7.43 -0.77 9.22
C VAL A 280 -7.90 -1.78 8.17
N ILE A 281 -6.96 -2.36 7.42
CA ILE A 281 -7.25 -3.39 6.41
C ILE A 281 -7.85 -4.63 7.07
N ALA A 282 -7.25 -5.10 8.18
CA ALA A 282 -7.74 -6.26 8.92
C ALA A 282 -9.15 -6.05 9.48
N ALA A 283 -9.42 -4.88 10.08
CA ALA A 283 -10.72 -4.53 10.64
C ALA A 283 -11.78 -4.43 9.54
N ALA A 284 -11.46 -3.84 8.39
CA ALA A 284 -12.36 -3.77 7.24
C ALA A 284 -12.62 -5.16 6.64
N ALA A 285 -11.58 -5.98 6.50
CA ALA A 285 -11.69 -7.35 5.99
C ALA A 285 -12.52 -8.23 6.93
N GLN A 286 -12.27 -8.20 8.25
CA GLN A 286 -13.04 -8.96 9.23
C GLN A 286 -14.51 -8.52 9.25
N ARG A 287 -14.78 -7.21 9.16
CA ARG A 287 -16.15 -6.71 9.05
C ARG A 287 -16.86 -7.26 7.81
N ASP A 288 -16.14 -7.39 6.70
CA ASP A 288 -16.65 -7.99 5.48
C ASP A 288 -16.95 -9.48 5.62
N LEU A 289 -16.01 -10.23 6.22
CA LEU A 289 -16.17 -11.66 6.53
C LEU A 289 -17.32 -11.94 7.51
N ASP A 290 -17.55 -11.04 8.47
CA ASP A 290 -18.65 -11.12 9.43
C ASP A 290 -20.02 -10.73 8.81
N GLY A 291 -20.07 -10.32 7.53
CA GLY A 291 -21.29 -9.91 6.86
C GLY A 291 -21.89 -8.58 7.33
N ARG A 292 -21.20 -7.82 8.20
CA ARG A 292 -21.74 -6.57 8.77
C ARG A 292 -21.82 -5.45 7.73
N ARG A 293 -22.90 -4.67 7.71
CA ARG A 293 -23.05 -3.50 6.82
C ARG A 293 -21.89 -2.52 7.00
N SER A 294 -21.36 -1.96 5.92
CA SER A 294 -20.26 -0.99 5.96
C SER A 294 -20.52 0.08 4.90
N TRP A 295 -20.31 1.35 5.25
CA TRP A 295 -20.49 2.49 4.36
C TRP A 295 -19.43 2.52 3.25
N LEU A 296 -18.38 1.72 3.40
CA LEU A 296 -17.31 1.54 2.42
C LEU A 296 -17.65 0.49 1.35
N ARG A 297 -18.77 -0.23 1.48
CA ARG A 297 -19.25 -1.16 0.45
C ARG A 297 -19.93 -0.37 -0.65
N ARG A 298 -19.70 -0.76 -1.91
CA ARG A 298 -20.56 -0.31 -3.01
C ARG A 298 -21.97 -0.86 -2.79
N PRO A 299 -23.04 -0.09 -3.05
CA PRO A 299 -24.36 -0.67 -3.21
C PRO A 299 -24.27 -1.67 -4.37
N THR A 300 -24.65 -2.91 -4.10
CA THR A 300 -24.80 -3.99 -5.10
C THR A 300 -26.05 -3.75 -5.92
#